data_AF-A0A7X8RBJ9-F1
#
_entry.id   AF-A0A7X8RBJ9-F1
#
_cell.length_a   1.000
_cell.length_b   1.000
_cell.length_c   1.000
_cell.angle_alpha   90.00
_cell.angle_beta   90.00
_cell.angle_gamma   90.00
#
_symmetry.space_group_name_H-M   'P 1'
#
loop_
_entity.id
_entity.type
_entity.pdbx_description
1 polymer ?
#
loop_
_entity_poly.entity_id
_entity_poly.type
_entity_poly.pdbx_seq_one_letter_code
_entity_poly.pdbx_strand_id
1 'polypeptide(L)'
;MKLVLRHLTSGLIYARSLRILPSLIGTIIPFFWQMVNLYGTLPAVLITLAILQIITVSLTAIIYPFLYLRLSFLTVYCLAVLITAIAFISWVFINVYRNHRAKFKLIKLQFSTRTALILLSLLLSNRVLSIPLSSRTTFWDIHLKPNLAGQLQTKSREEIIAAIRHDYQQAQNLMPNAVFFGCSPGSFKTLLIAAGLQESQFSILETIIPQEHARVFGVNRPFYLYVIFVT
;
A
#
# COMPACT_ATOMS: atom_id res chain seq x y z
N MET A 1 -16.45 -32.95 12.44
CA MET A 1 -15.14 -32.61 13.03
C MET A 1 -13.96 -32.70 12.08
N LYS A 2 -13.67 -33.83 11.41
CA LYS A 2 -12.53 -33.94 10.44
C LYS A 2 -12.57 -32.92 9.29
N LEU A 3 -13.76 -32.58 8.77
CA LEU A 3 -13.93 -31.57 7.72
C LEU A 3 -13.65 -30.15 8.22
N VAL A 4 -14.11 -29.82 9.43
CA VAL A 4 -13.85 -28.54 10.11
C VAL A 4 -12.38 -28.42 10.46
N LEU A 5 -11.75 -29.51 10.95
CA LEU A 5 -10.32 -29.56 11.24
C LEU A 5 -9.49 -29.43 9.96
N ARG A 6 -9.90 -30.07 8.84
CA ARG A 6 -9.29 -29.86 7.52
C ARG A 6 -9.48 -28.42 7.04
N HIS A 7 -10.68 -27.84 7.12
CA HIS A 7 -10.87 -26.43 6.76
C HIS A 7 -10.09 -25.46 7.66
N LEU A 8 -9.92 -25.76 8.94
CA LEU A 8 -9.09 -24.98 9.84
C LEU A 8 -7.59 -25.16 9.51
N THR A 9 -7.12 -26.38 9.24
CA THR A 9 -5.68 -26.65 9.01
C THR A 9 -5.24 -26.38 7.58
N SER A 10 -5.95 -26.91 6.56
CA SER A 10 -5.68 -26.62 5.15
C SER A 10 -6.17 -25.23 4.71
N GLY A 11 -7.09 -24.61 5.47
CA GLY A 11 -7.61 -23.27 5.19
C GLY A 11 -7.00 -22.13 6.02
N LEU A 12 -6.50 -22.33 7.25
CA LEU A 12 -5.65 -21.31 7.91
C LEU A 12 -4.21 -21.35 7.42
N ILE A 13 -3.73 -22.48 6.87
CA ILE A 13 -2.39 -22.62 6.30
C ILE A 13 -2.49 -22.59 4.76
N TYR A 14 -3.29 -21.67 4.20
CA TYR A 14 -3.08 -21.31 2.80
C TYR A 14 -1.69 -20.69 2.67
N ALA A 15 -0.99 -20.93 1.55
CA ALA A 15 0.39 -20.47 1.27
C ALA A 15 0.63 -18.93 1.41
N ARG A 16 -0.41 -18.16 1.76
CA ARG A 16 -0.40 -16.70 1.94
C ARG A 16 -0.99 -16.24 3.27
N SER A 17 -1.37 -17.13 4.21
CA SER A 17 -1.94 -16.71 5.50
C SER A 17 -0.99 -15.87 6.33
N LEU A 18 0.31 -16.10 6.20
CA LEU A 18 1.36 -15.24 6.79
C LEU A 18 1.31 -13.79 6.26
N ARG A 19 0.62 -13.52 5.14
CA ARG A 19 0.41 -12.15 4.64
C ARG A 19 -0.68 -11.39 5.39
N ILE A 20 -1.48 -12.04 6.24
CA ILE A 20 -2.51 -11.37 7.04
C ILE A 20 -1.86 -10.34 7.98
N LEU A 21 -0.76 -10.71 8.65
CA LEU A 21 0.00 -9.83 9.54
C LEU A 21 0.44 -8.53 8.83
N PRO A 22 1.20 -8.59 7.73
CA PRO A 22 1.61 -7.37 7.02
C PRO A 22 0.44 -6.67 6.32
N SER A 23 -0.67 -7.35 6.03
CA SER A 23 -1.86 -6.72 5.41
C SER A 23 -2.54 -5.70 6.31
N LEU A 24 -2.48 -5.85 7.64
CA LEU A 24 -3.00 -4.85 8.57
C LEU A 24 -2.31 -3.50 8.35
N ILE A 25 -0.98 -3.51 8.41
CA ILE A 25 -0.15 -2.32 8.23
C ILE A 25 -0.19 -1.83 6.79
N GLY A 26 -0.15 -2.76 5.83
CA GLY A 26 -0.30 -2.46 4.41
C GLY A 26 -1.65 -1.84 4.03
N THR A 27 -2.66 -1.96 4.90
CA THR A 27 -3.91 -1.24 4.73
C THR A 27 -3.81 0.19 5.27
N ILE A 28 -3.16 0.40 6.42
CA ILE A 28 -3.08 1.71 7.10
C ILE A 28 -2.12 2.68 6.40
N ILE A 29 -0.93 2.21 6.01
CA ILE A 29 0.15 3.08 5.50
C ILE A 29 -0.22 3.88 4.25
N PRO A 30 -0.90 3.32 3.23
CA PRO A 30 -1.33 4.11 2.08
C PRO A 30 -2.23 5.29 2.49
N PHE A 31 -3.14 5.11 3.45
CA PHE A 31 -3.94 6.21 3.96
C PHE A 31 -3.11 7.23 4.69
N PHE A 32 -2.14 6.81 5.51
CA PHE A 32 -1.25 7.74 6.19
C PHE A 32 -0.66 8.75 5.19
N TRP A 33 -0.13 8.26 4.05
CA TRP A 33 0.42 9.15 3.03
C TRP A 33 -0.62 10.08 2.38
N GLN A 34 -1.83 9.58 2.13
CA GLN A 34 -2.88 10.44 1.55
C GLN A 34 -3.43 11.45 2.56
N MET A 35 -3.44 11.11 3.85
CA MET A 35 -3.77 12.04 4.93
C MET A 35 -2.71 13.13 5.08
N VAL A 36 -1.43 12.79 4.88
CA VAL A 36 -0.36 13.81 4.80
C VAL A 36 -0.64 14.78 3.66
N ASN A 37 -1.01 14.26 2.48
CA ASN A 37 -1.33 15.09 1.32
C ASN A 37 -2.61 15.91 1.50
N LEU A 38 -3.60 15.44 2.27
CA LEU A 38 -4.88 16.12 2.48
C LEU A 38 -4.86 17.13 3.63
N TYR A 39 -4.24 16.76 4.76
CA TYR A 39 -4.38 17.48 6.03
C TYR A 39 -3.02 17.83 6.67
N GLY A 40 -1.92 17.42 6.06
CA GLY A 40 -0.57 17.62 6.59
C GLY A 40 -0.12 16.52 7.57
N THR A 41 1.15 16.58 7.94
CA THR A 41 1.83 15.51 8.68
C THR A 41 1.29 15.28 10.08
N LEU A 42 1.04 16.35 10.85
CA LEU A 42 0.62 16.21 12.24
C LEU A 42 -0.77 15.54 12.37
N PRO A 43 -1.83 15.98 11.65
CA PRO A 43 -3.10 15.27 11.67
C PRO A 43 -2.98 13.81 11.22
N ALA A 44 -2.18 13.53 10.18
CA ALA A 44 -1.97 12.17 9.70
C ALA A 44 -1.33 11.26 10.77
N VAL A 45 -0.33 11.74 11.51
CA VAL A 45 0.30 11.01 12.61
C VAL A 45 -0.70 10.75 13.73
N LEU A 46 -1.43 11.77 14.19
CA LEU A 46 -2.39 11.63 15.28
C LEU A 46 -3.51 10.64 14.94
N ILE A 47 -4.07 10.72 13.74
CA ILE A 47 -5.13 9.81 13.28
C ILE A 47 -4.59 8.38 13.16
N THR A 48 -3.37 8.20 12.66
CA THR A 48 -2.75 6.87 12.55
C THR A 48 -2.52 6.25 13.92
N LEU A 49 -2.01 7.02 14.89
CA LEU A 49 -1.85 6.55 16.27
C LEU A 49 -3.20 6.20 16.90
N ALA A 50 -4.24 7.02 16.68
CA ALA A 50 -5.59 6.73 17.17
C ALA A 50 -6.14 5.43 16.57
N ILE A 51 -5.98 5.20 15.26
CA ILE A 51 -6.38 3.95 14.59
C ILE A 51 -5.63 2.75 15.18
N LEU A 52 -4.31 2.85 15.34
CA LEU A 52 -3.52 1.77 15.94
C LEU A 52 -3.93 1.48 17.39
N GLN A 53 -4.26 2.51 18.16
CA GLN A 53 -4.77 2.37 19.52
C GLN A 53 -6.12 1.66 19.54
N ILE A 54 -7.06 2.08 18.68
CA ILE A 54 -8.39 1.45 18.55
C ILE A 54 -8.23 -0.03 18.18
N ILE A 55 -7.36 -0.35 17.21
CA ILE A 55 -7.08 -1.73 16.81
C ILE A 55 -6.52 -2.54 18.00
N THR A 56 -5.55 -1.98 18.72
CA THR A 56 -4.91 -2.65 19.86
C THR A 56 -5.90 -2.92 21.00
N VAL A 57 -6.71 -1.93 21.35
CA VAL A 57 -7.76 -2.09 22.37
C VAL A 57 -8.82 -3.10 21.91
N SER A 58 -9.22 -3.07 20.63
CA SER A 58 -10.18 -4.02 20.07
C SER A 58 -9.65 -5.45 20.10
N LEU A 59 -8.39 -5.66 19.71
CA LEU A 59 -7.71 -6.96 19.82
C LEU A 59 -7.66 -7.43 21.27
N THR A 60 -7.35 -6.53 22.21
CA THR A 60 -7.34 -6.84 23.65
C THR A 60 -8.72 -7.30 24.11
N ALA A 61 -9.77 -6.56 23.77
CA ALA A 61 -11.15 -6.87 24.14
C ALA A 61 -11.64 -8.20 23.55
N ILE A 62 -11.15 -8.56 22.35
CA ILE A 62 -11.45 -9.86 21.74
C ILE A 62 -10.69 -10.98 22.46
N ILE A 63 -9.39 -10.83 22.70
CA ILE A 63 -8.54 -11.89 23.28
C ILE A 63 -8.87 -12.15 24.75
N TYR A 64 -9.20 -11.10 25.51
CA TYR A 64 -9.33 -11.17 26.96
C TYR A 64 -10.37 -12.21 27.46
N PRO A 65 -11.59 -12.30 26.90
CA PRO A 65 -12.55 -13.36 27.24
C PRO A 65 -12.06 -14.78 26.90
N PHE A 66 -11.33 -14.98 25.80
CA PHE A 66 -10.83 -16.31 25.40
C PHE A 66 -9.75 -16.85 26.32
N LEU A 67 -9.10 -16.00 27.10
CA LEU A 67 -8.11 -16.40 28.11
C LEU A 67 -8.75 -16.71 29.47
N TYR A 68 -10.08 -16.87 29.52
CA TYR A 68 -10.86 -17.18 30.73
C TYR A 68 -10.55 -16.25 31.91
N LEU A 69 -10.20 -14.99 31.63
CA LEU A 69 -9.84 -13.98 32.62
C LEU A 69 -8.67 -14.39 33.54
N ARG A 70 -7.86 -15.40 33.15
CA ARG A 70 -6.72 -15.88 33.94
C ARG A 70 -5.54 -14.91 33.95
N LEU A 71 -5.45 -14.06 32.93
CA LEU A 71 -4.44 -13.00 32.83
C LEU A 71 -5.07 -11.64 33.14
N SER A 72 -4.28 -10.71 33.67
CA SER A 72 -4.73 -9.33 33.83
C SER A 72 -5.03 -8.69 32.47
N PHE A 73 -5.97 -7.75 32.44
CA PHE A 73 -6.28 -7.00 31.21
C PHE A 73 -5.04 -6.30 30.63
N LEU A 74 -4.18 -5.75 31.51
CA LEU A 74 -2.91 -5.12 31.11
C LEU A 74 -1.98 -6.11 30.40
N THR A 75 -1.89 -7.35 30.88
CA THR A 75 -1.07 -8.39 30.24
C THR A 75 -1.58 -8.72 28.83
N VAL A 76 -2.90 -8.83 28.65
CA VAL A 76 -3.50 -9.08 27.34
C VAL A 76 -3.33 -7.88 26.42
N TYR A 77 -3.39 -6.67 26.95
CA TYR A 77 -3.10 -5.46 26.21
C TYR A 77 -1.66 -5.44 25.68
N CYS A 78 -0.67 -5.75 26.53
CA CYS A 78 0.72 -5.88 26.10
C CYS A 78 0.90 -6.94 25.01
N LEU A 79 0.16 -8.05 25.06
CA LEU A 79 0.17 -9.06 24.02
C LEU A 79 -0.41 -8.53 22.69
N ALA A 80 -1.51 -7.76 22.74
CA ALA A 80 -2.07 -7.12 21.56
C ALA A 80 -1.10 -6.10 20.94
N VAL A 81 -0.40 -5.30 21.76
CA VAL A 81 0.66 -4.40 21.30
C VAL A 81 1.78 -5.19 20.60
N LEU A 82 2.22 -6.31 21.18
CA LEU A 82 3.24 -7.17 20.57
C LEU A 82 2.79 -7.73 19.21
N ILE A 83 1.53 -8.15 19.07
CA ILE A 83 0.96 -8.61 17.80
C ILE A 83 1.00 -7.49 16.76
N THR A 84 0.61 -6.27 17.12
CA THR A 84 0.67 -5.10 16.23
C THR A 84 2.11 -4.79 15.82
N ALA A 85 3.07 -4.88 16.75
CA ALA A 85 4.48 -4.69 16.45
C ALA A 85 5.03 -5.76 15.48
N ILE A 86 4.66 -7.03 15.67
CA ILE A 86 5.01 -8.13 14.76
C ILE A 86 4.42 -7.89 13.36
N ALA A 87 3.17 -7.42 13.28
CA ALA A 87 2.56 -7.03 12.01
C ALA A 87 3.37 -5.95 11.28
N PHE A 88 3.83 -4.92 12.00
CA PHE A 88 4.71 -3.88 11.45
C PHE A 88 6.06 -4.43 10.97
N ILE A 89 6.75 -5.22 11.79
CA ILE A 89 8.04 -5.81 11.42
C ILE A 89 7.88 -6.72 10.19
N SER A 90 6.83 -7.53 10.14
CA SER A 90 6.55 -8.40 8.99
C SER A 90 6.31 -7.60 7.69
N TRP A 91 5.64 -6.45 7.80
CA TRP A 91 5.41 -5.55 6.67
C TRP A 91 6.72 -4.90 6.19
N VAL A 92 7.56 -4.43 7.12
CA VAL A 92 8.89 -3.89 6.81
C VAL A 92 9.73 -4.94 6.08
N PHE A 93 9.77 -6.17 6.60
CA PHE A 93 10.55 -7.27 6.01
C PHE A 93 10.12 -7.55 4.57
N ILE A 94 8.82 -7.66 4.30
CA ILE A 94 8.31 -7.89 2.95
C ILE A 94 8.71 -6.77 1.99
N ASN A 95 8.61 -5.51 2.44
CA ASN A 95 8.96 -4.36 1.62
C ASN A 95 10.45 -4.31 1.32
N VAL A 96 11.30 -4.51 2.32
CA VAL A 96 12.76 -4.53 2.14
C VAL A 96 13.14 -5.65 1.19
N TYR A 97 12.67 -6.88 1.46
CA TYR A 97 12.96 -8.05 0.64
C TYR A 97 12.56 -7.84 -0.83
N ARG A 98 11.34 -7.33 -1.08
CA ARG A 98 10.82 -7.14 -2.43
C ARG A 98 11.52 -6.03 -3.19
N ASN A 99 11.72 -4.87 -2.57
CA ASN A 99 12.42 -3.76 -3.24
C ASN A 99 13.89 -4.08 -3.49
N HIS A 100 14.55 -4.78 -2.56
CA HIS A 100 15.93 -5.22 -2.75
C HIS A 100 16.05 -6.18 -3.93
N ARG A 101 15.13 -7.15 -4.06
CA ARG A 101 15.11 -8.10 -5.17
C ARG A 101 14.80 -7.43 -6.51
N ALA A 102 13.87 -6.45 -6.52
CA ALA A 102 13.42 -5.80 -7.73
C ALA A 102 14.38 -4.74 -8.28
N LYS A 103 15.23 -4.15 -7.43
CA LYS A 103 16.20 -3.11 -7.83
C LYS A 103 15.56 -2.03 -8.70
N PHE A 104 14.34 -1.63 -8.38
CA PHE A 104 13.65 -0.55 -9.08
C PHE A 104 14.52 0.70 -9.11
N LYS A 105 14.47 1.47 -10.20
CA LYS A 105 15.25 2.68 -10.44
C LYS A 105 14.52 3.91 -9.95
N LEU A 106 13.24 4.05 -10.29
CA LEU A 106 12.41 5.22 -10.02
C LEU A 106 11.54 5.03 -8.77
N ILE A 107 10.93 3.85 -8.64
CA ILE A 107 9.89 3.60 -7.63
C ILE A 107 10.39 2.79 -6.43
N LYS A 108 9.64 2.87 -5.34
CA LYS A 108 9.68 1.99 -4.18
C LYS A 108 8.27 1.48 -3.93
N LEU A 109 8.14 0.17 -3.77
CA LEU A 109 6.86 -0.47 -3.46
C LEU A 109 6.66 -0.64 -1.96
N GLN A 110 5.42 -0.51 -1.53
CA GLN A 110 4.99 -0.81 -0.18
C GLN A 110 3.85 -1.82 -0.27
N PHE A 111 3.98 -2.95 0.42
CA PHE A 111 2.97 -3.99 0.42
C PHE A 111 1.65 -3.42 0.91
N SER A 112 0.59 -3.69 0.17
CA SER A 112 -0.72 -3.15 0.46
C SER A 112 -1.82 -4.16 0.17
N THR A 113 -3.07 -3.71 0.28
CA THR A 113 -4.26 -4.53 0.18
C THR A 113 -5.24 -3.96 -0.82
N ARG A 114 -6.12 -4.84 -1.31
CA ARG A 114 -7.28 -4.42 -2.09
C ARG A 114 -8.14 -3.41 -1.33
N THR A 115 -8.27 -3.60 -0.02
CA THR A 115 -9.06 -2.74 0.86
C THR A 115 -8.52 -1.32 0.85
N ALA A 116 -7.20 -1.14 0.95
CA ALA A 116 -6.58 0.18 0.83
C ALA A 116 -6.91 0.83 -0.51
N LEU A 117 -6.73 0.10 -1.62
CA LEU A 117 -7.02 0.63 -2.95
C LEU A 117 -8.49 1.07 -3.10
N ILE A 118 -9.45 0.23 -2.68
CA ILE A 118 -10.88 0.54 -2.79
C ILE A 118 -11.21 1.79 -1.99
N LEU A 119 -10.79 1.82 -0.73
CA LEU A 119 -11.12 2.92 0.17
C LEU A 119 -10.42 4.22 -0.26
N LEU A 120 -9.18 4.15 -0.76
CA LEU A 120 -8.51 5.31 -1.34
C LEU A 120 -9.20 5.80 -2.62
N SER A 121 -9.65 4.90 -3.49
CA SER A 121 -10.37 5.27 -4.71
C SER A 121 -11.70 5.97 -4.38
N LEU A 122 -12.39 5.51 -3.33
CA LEU A 122 -13.59 6.15 -2.81
C LEU A 122 -13.28 7.50 -2.17
N LEU A 123 -12.32 7.56 -1.25
CA LEU A 123 -11.95 8.77 -0.53
C LEU A 123 -11.44 9.87 -1.47
N LEU A 124 -10.58 9.50 -2.41
CA LEU A 124 -9.86 10.46 -3.24
C LEU A 124 -10.59 10.81 -4.54
N SER A 125 -11.36 9.88 -5.11
CA SER A 125 -11.94 10.06 -6.45
C SER A 125 -13.45 9.74 -6.51
N ASN A 126 -14.06 9.37 -5.38
CA ASN A 126 -15.46 8.93 -5.29
C ASN A 126 -15.83 7.87 -6.34
N ARG A 127 -14.90 6.95 -6.63
CA ARG A 127 -15.07 5.90 -7.64
C ARG A 127 -14.54 4.57 -7.12
N VAL A 128 -15.21 3.49 -7.50
CA VAL A 128 -14.68 2.13 -7.35
C VAL A 128 -14.13 1.69 -8.69
N LEU A 129 -12.84 1.38 -8.74
CA LEU A 129 -12.20 0.90 -9.95
C LEU A 129 -12.53 -0.59 -10.18
N SER A 130 -13.04 -0.90 -11.36
CA SER A 130 -13.14 -2.29 -11.83
C SER A 130 -11.76 -2.74 -12.26
N ILE A 131 -11.22 -3.75 -11.56
CA ILE A 131 -9.87 -4.27 -11.78
C ILE A 131 -10.00 -5.77 -12.05
N PRO A 132 -9.35 -6.33 -13.08
CA PRO A 132 -9.30 -7.78 -13.26
C PRO A 132 -8.54 -8.41 -12.09
N LEU A 133 -9.24 -9.22 -11.29
CA LEU A 133 -8.69 -9.85 -10.10
C LEU A 133 -8.63 -11.37 -10.25
N SER A 134 -7.55 -11.95 -9.75
CA SER A 134 -7.42 -13.38 -9.52
C SER A 134 -7.15 -13.63 -8.04
N SER A 135 -7.28 -14.89 -7.60
CA SER A 135 -6.87 -15.31 -6.26
C SER A 135 -5.37 -15.09 -5.98
N ARG A 136 -4.58 -14.87 -7.03
CA ARG A 136 -3.13 -14.63 -6.94
C ARG A 136 -2.77 -13.15 -6.92
N THR A 137 -3.70 -12.24 -7.20
CA THR A 137 -3.42 -10.82 -7.30
C THR A 137 -2.82 -10.28 -6.00
N THR A 138 -1.76 -9.47 -6.13
CA THR A 138 -1.15 -8.75 -5.00
C THR A 138 -1.21 -7.26 -5.20
N PHE A 139 -1.30 -6.50 -4.11
CA PHE A 139 -1.50 -5.06 -4.14
C PHE A 139 -0.30 -4.36 -3.53
N TRP A 140 0.15 -3.29 -4.19
CA TRP A 140 1.33 -2.54 -3.78
C TRP A 140 1.09 -1.05 -3.96
N ASP A 141 1.34 -0.30 -2.90
CA ASP A 141 1.37 1.15 -2.96
C ASP A 141 2.73 1.61 -3.52
N ILE A 142 2.70 2.47 -4.53
CA ILE A 142 3.86 2.96 -5.27
C ILE A 142 4.22 4.33 -4.73
N HIS A 143 5.49 4.46 -4.37
CA HIS A 143 6.08 5.73 -4.05
C HIS A 143 7.24 5.99 -4.99
N LEU A 144 7.46 7.24 -5.34
CA LEU A 144 8.76 7.65 -5.86
C LEU A 144 9.81 7.40 -4.78
N LYS A 145 11.02 7.01 -5.17
CA LYS A 145 12.09 6.90 -4.17
C LYS A 145 12.27 8.25 -3.45
N PRO A 146 12.55 8.24 -2.14
CA PRO A 146 12.67 9.49 -1.36
C PRO A 146 13.69 10.47 -1.93
N ASN A 147 14.80 9.98 -2.47
CA ASN A 147 15.84 10.80 -3.11
C ASN A 147 15.44 11.37 -4.49
N LEU A 148 14.29 10.97 -5.04
CA LEU A 148 13.74 11.47 -6.31
C LEU A 148 12.46 12.28 -6.12
N ALA A 149 11.79 12.14 -4.97
CA ALA A 149 10.59 12.90 -4.64
C ALA A 149 10.90 14.41 -4.64
N GLY A 150 10.15 15.19 -5.43
CA GLY A 150 10.40 16.64 -5.63
C GLY A 150 11.62 16.97 -6.51
N GLN A 151 12.42 15.98 -6.91
CA GLN A 151 13.63 16.17 -7.73
C GLN A 151 13.49 15.63 -9.15
N LEU A 152 12.36 15.03 -9.52
CA LEU A 152 12.14 14.51 -10.88
C LEU A 152 12.39 15.52 -11.98
N GLN A 153 12.18 16.81 -11.71
CA GLN A 153 12.44 17.90 -12.66
C GLN A 153 13.92 18.06 -13.05
N THR A 154 14.85 17.50 -12.26
CA THR A 154 16.29 17.50 -12.58
C THR A 154 16.69 16.36 -13.52
N LYS A 155 15.77 15.44 -13.81
CA LYS A 155 15.99 14.30 -14.71
C LYS A 155 15.43 14.60 -16.08
N SER A 156 16.10 14.11 -17.12
CA SER A 156 15.57 14.22 -18.47
C SER A 156 14.32 13.34 -18.62
N ARG A 157 13.47 13.71 -19.58
CA ARG A 157 12.28 12.93 -19.90
C ARG A 157 12.65 11.50 -20.29
N GLU A 158 13.72 11.34 -21.05
CA GLU A 158 14.23 10.06 -21.56
C GLU A 158 14.75 9.18 -20.41
N GLU A 159 15.44 9.76 -19.43
CA GLU A 159 15.88 9.06 -18.22
C GLU A 159 14.69 8.51 -17.43
N ILE A 160 13.64 9.33 -17.26
CA ILE A 160 12.42 8.93 -16.55
C ILE A 160 11.72 7.80 -17.29
N ILE A 161 11.56 7.92 -18.61
CA ILE A 161 10.96 6.89 -19.46
C ILE A 161 11.73 5.56 -19.37
N ALA A 162 13.06 5.62 -19.47
CA ALA A 162 13.91 4.44 -19.35
C ALA A 162 13.81 3.77 -17.97
N ALA A 163 13.70 4.58 -16.91
CA ALA A 163 13.51 4.08 -15.55
C ALA A 163 12.13 3.44 -15.35
N ILE A 164 11.05 4.05 -15.86
CA ILE A 164 9.69 3.47 -15.82
C ILE A 164 9.67 2.13 -16.58
N ARG A 165 10.25 2.09 -17.78
CA ARG A 165 10.32 0.86 -18.59
C ARG A 165 11.05 -0.24 -17.85
N HIS A 166 12.22 0.07 -17.29
CA HIS A 166 12.98 -0.87 -16.47
C HIS A 166 12.17 -1.38 -15.29
N ASP A 167 11.51 -0.48 -14.55
CA ASP A 167 10.77 -0.85 -13.34
C ASP A 167 9.54 -1.69 -13.66
N TYR A 168 8.83 -1.38 -14.75
CA TYR A 168 7.71 -2.20 -15.21
C TYR A 168 8.17 -3.60 -15.65
N GLN A 169 9.27 -3.71 -16.37
CA GLN A 169 9.85 -5.01 -16.75
C GLN A 169 10.26 -5.83 -15.52
N GLN A 170 10.91 -5.21 -14.52
CA GLN A 170 11.23 -5.89 -13.25
C GLN A 170 9.97 -6.35 -12.52
N ALA A 171 8.91 -5.54 -12.54
CA ALA A 171 7.63 -5.90 -11.94
C ALA A 171 7.01 -7.12 -12.62
N GLN A 172 6.97 -7.15 -13.95
CA GLN A 172 6.45 -8.31 -14.70
C GLN A 172 7.21 -9.60 -14.36
N ASN A 173 8.54 -9.52 -14.25
CA ASN A 173 9.38 -10.69 -13.95
C ASN A 173 9.23 -11.21 -12.51
N LEU A 174 9.08 -10.31 -11.53
CA LEU A 174 9.17 -10.67 -10.11
C LEU A 174 7.82 -10.75 -9.40
N MET A 175 6.80 -10.11 -9.99
CA MET A 175 5.50 -9.85 -9.36
C MET A 175 4.37 -10.03 -10.37
N PRO A 176 4.27 -11.20 -11.04
CA PRO A 176 3.18 -11.46 -11.97
C PRO A 176 1.84 -11.42 -11.23
N ASN A 177 0.82 -10.85 -11.85
CA ASN A 177 -0.47 -10.58 -11.24
C ASN A 177 -0.35 -9.60 -10.05
N ALA A 178 0.29 -8.46 -10.26
CA ALA A 178 0.32 -7.38 -9.29
C ALA A 178 -0.51 -6.18 -9.77
N VAL A 179 -1.14 -5.51 -8.82
CA VAL A 179 -1.77 -4.22 -8.99
C VAL A 179 -0.95 -3.24 -8.19
N PHE A 180 -0.35 -2.30 -8.90
CA PHE A 180 0.36 -1.20 -8.27
C PHE A 180 -0.55 0.01 -8.26
N PHE A 181 -0.59 0.75 -7.17
CA PHE A 181 -1.37 1.99 -7.10
C PHE A 181 -0.65 3.04 -6.29
N GLY A 182 -0.99 4.31 -6.45
CA GLY A 182 -0.37 5.38 -5.68
C GLY A 182 -0.92 6.72 -6.10
N CYS A 183 -0.63 7.77 -5.34
CA CYS A 183 -1.10 9.12 -5.63
C CYS A 183 0.07 10.09 -5.72
N SER A 184 0.10 10.91 -6.76
CA SER A 184 1.16 11.92 -6.94
C SER A 184 0.69 13.13 -7.76
N PRO A 185 1.35 14.28 -7.62
CA PRO A 185 1.01 15.48 -8.38
C PRO A 185 1.50 15.43 -9.83
N GLY A 186 0.66 15.90 -10.75
CA GLY A 186 0.86 15.82 -12.20
C GLY A 186 0.57 14.43 -12.75
N SER A 187 0.29 14.31 -14.05
CA SER A 187 -0.05 13.05 -14.72
C SER A 187 1.17 12.34 -15.32
N PHE A 188 1.39 11.06 -14.98
CA PHE A 188 2.40 10.20 -15.60
C PHE A 188 1.93 9.53 -16.91
N LYS A 189 0.70 9.80 -17.40
CA LYS A 189 0.11 9.10 -18.56
C LYS A 189 1.04 9.02 -19.77
N THR A 190 1.57 10.16 -20.20
CA THR A 190 2.43 10.24 -21.40
C THR A 190 3.78 9.55 -21.19
N LEU A 191 4.30 9.54 -19.96
CA LEU A 191 5.54 8.84 -19.61
C LEU A 191 5.35 7.32 -19.58
N LEU A 192 4.21 6.84 -19.06
CA LEU A 192 3.86 5.41 -19.07
C LEU A 192 3.72 4.87 -20.50
N ILE A 193 3.01 5.60 -21.37
CA ILE A 193 2.85 5.24 -22.78
C ILE A 193 4.22 5.23 -23.48
N ALA A 194 5.03 6.27 -23.31
CA ALA A 194 6.37 6.32 -23.91
C ALA A 194 7.32 5.24 -23.36
N ALA A 195 7.10 4.76 -22.13
CA ALA A 195 7.83 3.64 -21.56
C ALA A 195 7.42 2.29 -22.16
N GLY A 196 6.29 2.22 -22.90
CA GLY A 196 5.81 1.04 -23.61
C GLY A 196 4.57 0.40 -23.00
N LEU A 197 3.91 1.04 -22.03
CA LEU A 197 2.67 0.54 -21.43
C LEU A 197 1.47 0.93 -22.31
N GLN A 198 0.54 0.00 -22.47
CA GLN A 198 -0.74 0.23 -23.15
C GLN A 198 -1.74 0.89 -22.20
N GLU A 199 -2.71 1.64 -22.73
CA GLU A 199 -3.76 2.27 -21.90
C GLU A 199 -4.63 1.24 -21.15
N SER A 200 -4.74 0.01 -21.64
CA SER A 200 -5.40 -1.10 -20.94
C SER A 200 -4.66 -1.55 -19.67
N GLN A 201 -3.38 -1.19 -19.54
CA GLN A 201 -2.51 -1.60 -18.43
C GLN A 201 -2.48 -0.57 -17.29
N PHE A 202 -3.20 0.54 -17.39
CA PHE A 202 -3.30 1.50 -16.30
C PHE A 202 -4.61 2.30 -16.30
N SER A 203 -5.04 2.72 -15.12
CA SER A 203 -6.10 3.70 -14.92
C SER A 203 -5.54 4.89 -14.15
N ILE A 204 -5.93 6.09 -14.56
CA ILE A 204 -5.51 7.34 -13.91
C ILE A 204 -6.77 8.12 -13.61
N LEU A 205 -6.98 8.45 -12.34
CA LEU A 205 -8.10 9.23 -11.87
C LEU A 205 -7.59 10.51 -11.23
N GLU A 206 -8.19 11.65 -11.58
CA GLU A 206 -7.97 12.86 -10.81
C GLU A 206 -8.54 12.71 -9.40
N THR A 207 -7.92 13.35 -8.42
CA THR A 207 -8.30 13.26 -7.01
C THR A 207 -8.84 14.59 -6.48
N ILE A 208 -9.50 14.54 -5.32
CA ILE A 208 -9.97 15.72 -4.58
C ILE A 208 -8.84 16.50 -3.88
N ILE A 209 -7.59 16.01 -3.91
CA ILE A 209 -6.49 16.66 -3.19
C ILE A 209 -6.20 18.02 -3.86
N PRO A 210 -6.20 19.13 -3.12
CA PRO A 210 -6.00 20.46 -3.70
C PRO A 210 -4.62 20.60 -4.36
N GLN A 211 -4.58 21.26 -5.52
CA GLN A 211 -3.36 21.44 -6.31
C GLN A 211 -2.28 22.24 -5.57
N GLU A 212 -2.66 23.15 -4.67
CA GLU A 212 -1.75 23.94 -3.86
C GLU A 212 -0.88 23.07 -2.94
N HIS A 213 -1.36 21.90 -2.52
CA HIS A 213 -0.59 20.96 -1.72
C HIS A 213 0.56 20.33 -2.52
N ALA A 214 0.48 20.35 -3.86
CA ALA A 214 1.56 19.88 -4.71
C ALA A 214 2.82 20.76 -4.59
N ARG A 215 2.68 22.01 -4.10
CA ARG A 215 3.80 22.95 -3.93
C ARG A 215 4.85 22.43 -2.94
N VAL A 216 4.46 21.54 -2.02
CA VAL A 216 5.39 20.82 -1.14
C VAL A 216 6.43 20.02 -1.93
N PHE A 217 6.08 19.60 -3.15
CA PHE A 217 6.96 18.90 -4.09
C PHE A 217 7.59 19.83 -5.13
N GLY A 218 7.51 21.16 -4.94
CA GLY A 218 8.05 22.15 -5.87
C GLY A 218 7.26 22.32 -7.17
N VAL A 219 6.03 21.79 -7.25
CA VAL A 219 5.19 21.83 -8.46
C VAL A 219 3.79 22.35 -8.14
N ASN A 220 3.10 22.94 -9.11
CA ASN A 220 1.68 23.33 -8.96
C ASN A 220 0.85 22.54 -9.99
N ARG A 221 0.39 21.34 -9.58
CA ARG A 221 -0.31 20.41 -10.47
C ARG A 221 -1.41 19.65 -9.71
N PRO A 222 -2.50 19.23 -10.38
CA PRO A 222 -3.49 18.35 -9.79
C PRO A 222 -2.88 17.01 -9.37
N PHE A 223 -3.43 16.39 -8.33
CA PHE A 223 -3.07 15.04 -7.90
C PHE A 223 -3.87 13.99 -8.65
N TYR A 224 -3.19 12.91 -9.02
CA TYR A 224 -3.79 11.77 -9.69
C TYR A 224 -3.54 10.49 -8.91
N LEU A 225 -4.58 9.67 -8.79
CA LEU A 225 -4.53 8.29 -8.36
C LEU A 225 -4.23 7.41 -9.56
N TYR A 226 -3.12 6.70 -9.47
CA TYR A 226 -2.63 5.76 -10.46
C TYR A 226 -2.98 4.36 -10.04
N VAL A 227 -3.41 3.54 -10.99
CA VAL A 227 -3.51 2.09 -10.84
C VAL A 227 -2.89 1.45 -12.07
N ILE A 228 -1.85 0.65 -11.89
CA ILE A 228 -1.09 -0.01 -12.95
C ILE A 228 -1.24 -1.52 -12.78
N PHE A 229 -1.58 -2.19 -13.86
CA PHE A 229 -1.75 -3.63 -13.93
C PHE A 229 -0.47 -4.28 -14.44
N VAL A 230 0.09 -5.17 -13.62
CA VAL A 230 1.25 -6.00 -13.95
C VAL A 230 0.73 -7.42 -14.17
N THR A 231 0.41 -7.69 -15.44
CA THR A 231 -0.04 -8.99 -15.94
C THR A 231 1.13 -9.75 -16.54
#